data_AF-A0A1A8N145-F1
#
_entry.id   AF-A0A1A8N145-F1
#
_cell.length_a   1.000
_cell.length_b   1.000
_cell.length_c   1.000
_cell.angle_alpha   90.00
_cell.angle_beta   90.00
_cell.angle_gamma   90.00
#
_symmetry.space_group_name_H-M   'P 1'
#
loop_
_entity.id
_entity.type
_entity.pdbx_description
1 polymer ?
#
loop_
_entity_poly.entity_id
_entity_poly.type
_entity_poly.pdbx_seq_one_letter_code
_entity_poly.pdbx_strand_id
1 'polypeptide(L)'
;MILDSGVQRLKALAAVAIANAAQFRRARRTVRKHNGIKKLVKMLSCVFNSASLKEDQEKDGEVAYHGVLALWSLSKSSKNKKEIYRAGGIPLLGRLLRSPNG
;
A
#
# COMPACT_ATOMS: atom_id res chain seq x y z
N MET A 1 8.27 2.15 12.36
CA MET A 1 7.58 0.93 11.85
C MET A 1 8.40 0.46 10.67
N ILE A 2 8.55 -0.85 10.39
CA ILE A 2 9.48 -1.34 9.35
C ILE A 2 9.26 -0.68 7.97
N LEU A 3 8.05 -0.17 7.69
CA LEU A 3 7.71 0.63 6.50
C LEU A 3 8.48 1.95 6.35
N ASP A 4 9.14 2.44 7.40
CA ASP A 4 9.93 3.68 7.41
C ASP A 4 11.41 3.44 6.99
N SER A 5 11.83 2.19 6.76
CA SER A 5 13.20 1.85 6.34
C SER A 5 13.48 2.28 4.89
N GLY A 6 14.72 2.70 4.56
CA GLY A 6 15.13 3.04 3.19
C GLY A 6 15.17 1.88 2.19
N VAL A 7 14.98 0.63 2.64
CA VAL A 7 15.11 -0.57 1.80
C VAL A 7 13.77 -0.94 1.17
N GLN A 8 13.61 -0.72 -0.14
CA GLN A 8 12.40 -1.08 -0.91
C GLN A 8 11.98 -2.53 -0.69
N ARG A 9 12.91 -3.49 -0.76
CA ARG A 9 12.63 -4.93 -0.54
C ARG A 9 12.01 -5.22 0.83
N LEU A 10 12.44 -4.50 1.87
CA LEU A 10 11.89 -4.68 3.22
C LEU A 10 10.46 -4.12 3.32
N LYS A 11 10.17 -3.01 2.63
CA LYS A 11 8.80 -2.46 2.50
C LYS A 11 7.88 -3.44 1.77
N ALA A 12 8.35 -4.02 0.66
CA ALA A 12 7.65 -5.05 -0.09
C ALA A 12 7.33 -6.27 0.80
N LEU A 13 8.32 -6.82 1.49
CA LEU A 13 8.13 -7.96 2.40
C LEU A 13 7.13 -7.65 3.53
N ALA A 14 7.24 -6.46 4.12
CA ALA A 14 6.31 -6.02 5.15
C ALA A 14 4.87 -5.89 4.61
N ALA A 15 4.71 -5.38 3.39
CA ALA A 15 3.40 -5.30 2.75
C ALA A 15 2.82 -6.70 2.48
N VAL A 16 3.62 -7.66 1.98
CA VAL A 16 3.22 -9.07 1.81
C VAL A 16 2.80 -9.69 3.14
N ALA A 17 3.59 -9.50 4.21
CA ALA A 17 3.27 -10.02 5.53
C ALA A 17 1.93 -9.46 6.05
N ILE A 18 1.67 -8.17 5.84
CA ILE A 18 0.40 -7.54 6.19
C ILE A 18 -0.75 -8.11 5.33
N ALA A 19 -0.54 -8.33 4.03
CA ALA A 19 -1.55 -8.91 3.13
C ALA A 19 -1.96 -10.32 3.58
N ASN A 20 -0.98 -11.15 3.92
CA ASN A 20 -1.19 -12.51 4.41
C ASN A 20 -1.88 -12.50 5.79
N ALA A 21 -1.42 -11.65 6.72
CA ALA A 21 -2.05 -11.51 8.03
C ALA A 21 -3.49 -10.98 7.91
N ALA A 22 -3.78 -10.13 6.92
CA ALA A 22 -5.11 -9.54 6.72
C ALA A 22 -6.19 -10.55 6.31
N GLN A 23 -5.90 -11.84 6.13
CA GLN A 23 -6.93 -12.88 6.06
C GLN A 23 -7.73 -12.99 7.37
N PHE A 24 -7.09 -12.70 8.51
CA PHE A 24 -7.74 -12.70 9.82
C PHE A 24 -8.45 -11.37 10.12
N ARG A 25 -9.69 -11.44 10.63
CA ARG A 25 -10.46 -10.24 11.01
C ARG A 25 -9.76 -9.39 12.08
N ARG A 26 -9.07 -10.04 13.03
CA ARG A 26 -8.32 -9.37 14.10
C ARG A 26 -7.15 -8.56 13.52
N ALA A 27 -6.37 -9.14 12.61
CA ALA A 27 -5.28 -8.45 11.94
C ALA A 27 -5.78 -7.21 11.17
N ARG A 28 -6.87 -7.33 10.39
CA ARG A 28 -7.49 -6.19 9.69
C ARG A 28 -7.84 -5.04 10.65
N ARG A 29 -8.38 -5.37 11.83
CA ARG A 29 -8.70 -4.39 12.88
C ARG A 29 -7.43 -3.75 13.46
N THR A 30 -6.42 -4.56 13.78
CA THR A 30 -5.15 -4.10 14.35
C THR A 30 -4.44 -3.15 13.40
N VAL A 31 -4.29 -3.52 12.12
CA VAL A 31 -3.66 -2.68 11.10
C VAL A 31 -4.37 -1.34 10.96
N ARG A 32 -5.71 -1.33 10.97
CA ARG A 32 -6.48 -0.08 10.95
C ARG A 32 -6.25 0.76 12.20
N LYS A 33 -6.30 0.16 13.40
CA LYS A 33 -6.11 0.88 14.68
C LYS A 33 -4.74 1.53 14.78
N HIS A 34 -3.71 0.93 14.20
CA HIS A 34 -2.33 1.43 14.24
C HIS A 34 -1.97 2.30 13.01
N ASN A 35 -2.95 2.88 12.33
CA ASN A 35 -2.76 3.71 11.14
C ASN A 35 -1.98 3.04 9.99
N GLY A 36 -1.93 1.70 9.97
CA GLY A 36 -1.19 0.94 8.96
C GLY A 36 -1.73 1.17 7.55
N ILE A 37 -3.05 1.35 7.40
CA ILE A 37 -3.68 1.70 6.12
C ILE A 37 -3.15 3.05 5.60
N LYS A 38 -3.11 4.07 6.45
CA LYS A 38 -2.62 5.41 6.08
C LYS A 38 -1.16 5.37 5.66
N LYS A 39 -0.34 4.57 6.36
CA LYS A 39 1.08 4.36 6.02
C LYS A 39 1.26 3.63 4.70
N LEU A 40 0.46 2.60 4.42
CA LEU A 40 0.49 1.88 3.13
C LEU A 40 0.11 2.81 1.97
N VAL A 41 -0.94 3.62 2.12
CA VAL A 41 -1.34 4.59 1.08
C VAL A 41 -0.27 5.66 0.87
N LYS A 42 0.34 6.17 1.95
CA LYS A 42 1.44 7.13 1.85
C LYS A 42 2.66 6.53 1.15
N MET A 43 3.02 5.29 1.49
CA MET A 43 4.12 4.56 0.83
C MET A 43 3.89 4.45 -0.67
N LEU A 44 2.69 4.04 -1.09
CA LEU A 44 2.30 3.99 -2.50
C LEU A 44 2.39 5.37 -3.16
N SER A 45 1.90 6.42 -2.50
CA SER A 45 1.99 7.78 -3.04
C SER A 45 3.44 8.22 -3.27
N CYS A 46 4.36 7.86 -2.38
CA CYS A 46 5.77 8.18 -2.56
C CYS A 46 6.36 7.45 -3.77
N VAL A 47 6.07 6.16 -3.92
CA VAL A 47 6.54 5.33 -5.06
C VAL A 47 6.03 5.87 -6.39
N PHE A 48 4.76 6.25 -6.47
CA PHE A 48 4.19 6.75 -7.72
C PHE A 48 4.63 8.18 -8.08
N ASN A 49 5.02 8.97 -7.08
CA ASN A 49 5.63 10.27 -7.32
C ASN A 49 7.12 10.16 -7.70
N SER A 50 7.84 9.13 -7.22
CA SER A 50 9.25 8.88 -7.56
C SER A 50 9.42 8.22 -8.93
N ALA A 51 8.44 7.43 -9.39
CA ALA A 51 8.46 6.78 -10.70
C ALA A 51 8.59 7.77 -11.89
N SER A 52 8.27 9.04 -11.68
CA SER A 52 8.47 10.12 -12.66
C SER A 52 9.94 10.56 -12.81
N LEU A 53 10.88 10.09 -11.96
CA LEU A 53 12.19 10.73 -11.79
C LEU A 53 13.46 9.88 -12.04
N LYS A 54 13.48 8.53 -12.12
CA LYS A 54 14.61 7.71 -12.68
C LYS A 54 14.53 6.17 -12.46
N GLU A 55 15.34 5.47 -13.26
CA GLU A 55 15.96 4.10 -13.27
C GLU A 55 15.60 2.97 -12.26
N ASP A 56 14.98 3.21 -11.10
CA ASP A 56 14.66 2.16 -10.10
C ASP A 56 13.24 1.55 -10.27
N GLN A 57 12.71 1.56 -11.49
CA GLN A 57 11.32 1.19 -11.77
C GLN A 57 10.94 -0.23 -11.33
N GLU A 58 11.86 -1.18 -11.41
CA GLU A 58 11.57 -2.59 -11.13
C GLU A 58 11.35 -2.84 -9.63
N LYS A 59 12.19 -2.26 -8.77
CA LYS A 59 12.06 -2.38 -7.31
C LYS A 59 10.91 -1.53 -6.76
N ASP A 60 10.67 -0.36 -7.34
CA ASP A 60 9.50 0.45 -7.03
C ASP A 60 8.20 -0.26 -7.47
N GLY A 61 8.24 -1.02 -8.56
CA GLY A 61 7.16 -1.88 -9.05
C GLY A 61 6.77 -2.97 -8.05
N GLU A 62 7.73 -3.70 -7.47
CA GLU A 62 7.45 -4.72 -6.45
C GLU A 62 6.78 -4.12 -5.20
N VAL A 63 7.31 -2.99 -4.72
CA VAL A 63 6.75 -2.29 -3.54
C VAL A 63 5.33 -1.80 -3.82
N ALA A 64 5.08 -1.29 -5.03
CA ALA A 64 3.76 -0.89 -5.47
C ALA A 64 2.79 -2.08 -5.51
N TYR A 65 3.17 -3.17 -6.19
CA TYR A 65 2.36 -4.38 -6.34
C TYR A 65 1.96 -4.95 -4.97
N HIS A 66 2.93 -5.16 -4.09
CA HIS A 66 2.67 -5.70 -2.76
C HIS A 66 1.89 -4.73 -1.85
N GLY A 67 2.11 -3.42 -2.00
CA GLY A 67 1.33 -2.39 -1.30
C GLY A 67 -0.14 -2.41 -1.70
N VAL A 68 -0.44 -2.53 -3.00
CA VAL A 68 -1.81 -2.68 -3.49
C VAL A 68 -2.43 -4.00 -3.02
N LEU A 69 -1.68 -5.10 -3.06
CA LEU A 69 -2.13 -6.40 -2.54
C LEU A 69 -2.50 -6.35 -1.05
N ALA A 70 -1.71 -5.63 -0.25
CA ALA A 70 -2.00 -5.41 1.15
C ALA A 70 -3.29 -4.60 1.34
N LEU A 71 -3.48 -3.52 0.56
CA LEU A 71 -4.71 -2.72 0.61
C LEU A 71 -5.94 -3.52 0.18
N TRP A 72 -5.84 -4.33 -0.87
CA TRP A 72 -6.92 -5.21 -1.31
C TRP A 72 -7.31 -6.18 -0.18
N SER A 73 -6.34 -6.86 0.42
CA SER A 73 -6.57 -7.80 1.52
C SER A 73 -7.21 -7.10 2.74
N LEU A 74 -6.79 -5.88 3.06
CA LEU A 74 -7.36 -5.07 4.14
C LEU A 74 -8.79 -4.59 3.83
N SER A 75 -9.14 -4.39 2.56
CA SER A 75 -10.44 -3.87 2.13
C SER A 75 -11.60 -4.86 2.31
N LYS A 76 -11.32 -6.14 2.64
CA LYS A 76 -12.35 -7.13 3.01
C LYS A 76 -13.20 -6.71 4.22
N SER A 77 -12.80 -5.70 4.99
CA SER A 77 -13.60 -5.11 6.07
C SER A 77 -14.23 -3.78 5.65
N SER A 78 -15.54 -3.61 5.83
CA SER A 78 -16.25 -2.35 5.58
C SER A 78 -15.64 -1.14 6.32
N LYS A 79 -15.18 -1.34 7.57
CA LYS A 79 -14.49 -0.29 8.35
C LYS A 79 -13.14 0.08 7.72
N ASN A 80 -12.42 -0.90 7.18
CA ASN A 80 -11.15 -0.64 6.51
C ASN A 80 -11.37 0.03 5.15
N LYS A 81 -12.43 -0.30 4.39
CA LYS A 81 -12.79 0.42 3.15
C LYS A 81 -12.94 1.92 3.39
N LYS A 82 -13.66 2.30 4.45
CA LYS A 82 -13.81 3.72 4.84
C LYS A 82 -12.48 4.39 5.17
N GLU A 83 -11.59 3.69 5.86
CA GLU A 83 -10.25 4.23 6.17
C GLU A 83 -9.34 4.30 4.93
N ILE A 84 -9.44 3.36 3.99
CA ILE A 84 -8.72 3.43 2.72
C ILE A 84 -9.19 4.65 1.93
N TYR A 85 -10.49 4.90 1.89
CA TYR A 85 -11.06 6.12 1.28
C TYR A 85 -10.54 7.38 1.97
N ARG A 86 -10.61 7.46 3.31
CA ARG A 86 -10.12 8.60 4.10
C ARG A 86 -8.62 8.84 3.95
N ALA A 87 -7.84 7.79 3.77
CA ALA A 87 -6.40 7.88 3.54
C ALA A 87 -6.05 8.36 2.11
N GLY A 88 -7.03 8.54 1.22
CA GLY A 88 -6.82 8.92 -0.17
C GLY A 88 -6.45 7.76 -1.09
N GLY A 89 -6.66 6.51 -0.64
CA GLY A 89 -6.30 5.32 -1.41
C GLY A 89 -7.11 5.18 -2.71
N ILE A 90 -8.40 5.52 -2.70
CA ILE A 90 -9.25 5.43 -3.90
C ILE A 90 -8.83 6.47 -4.97
N PRO A 91 -8.68 7.76 -4.66
CA PRO A 91 -8.14 8.74 -5.62
C PRO A 91 -6.74 8.39 -6.13
N LEU A 92 -5.89 7.78 -5.28
CA LEU A 92 -4.56 7.34 -5.69
C LEU A 92 -4.66 6.20 -6.73
N LEU A 93 -5.42 5.15 -6.44
CA LEU A 93 -5.63 4.05 -7.39
C LEU A 93 -6.26 4.53 -8.70
N GLY A 94 -7.21 5.48 -8.64
CA GLY A 94 -7.81 6.08 -9.83
C GLY A 94 -6.81 6.87 -10.69
N ARG A 95 -5.81 7.51 -10.08
CA ARG A 95 -4.70 8.16 -10.82
C ARG A 95 -3.79 7.15 -11.51
N LEU A 96 -3.59 5.98 -10.92
CA LEU A 96 -2.79 4.91 -11.53
C LEU A 96 -3.43 4.39 -12.80
N LEU A 97 -4.75 4.17 -12.79
CA LEU A 97 -5.50 3.73 -13.97
C LEU A 97 -5.45 4.74 -15.13
N ARG A 98 -5.13 6.01 -14.84
CA ARG A 98 -5.09 7.10 -15.83
C ARG A 98 -3.68 7.39 -16.33
N SER A 99 -2.65 6.86 -15.70
CA SER A 99 -1.27 7.02 -16.19
C SER A 99 -1.08 6.15 -17.43
N PRO A 100 -0.55 6.68 -18.55
CA PRO A 100 -0.60 6.04 -19.86
C PRO A 100 0.43 4.91 -20.06
N ASN A 101 0.86 4.26 -18.98
CA ASN A 101 1.85 3.18 -19.02
C ASN A 101 1.17 1.86 -18.70
N GLY A 102 0.49 1.32 -19.72
CA GLY A 102 0.39 -0.11 -19.95
C GLY A 102 1.42 -0.50 -21.00
#